data_AF-A0A7C9AA98-F1
#
_entry.id   AF-A0A7C9AA98-F1
#
_cell.length_a   1.000
_cell.length_b   1.000
_cell.length_c   1.000
_cell.angle_alpha   90.00
_cell.angle_beta   90.00
_cell.angle_gamma   90.00
#
_symmetry.space_group_name_H-M   'P 1'
#
loop_
_entity.id
_entity.type
_entity.pdbx_description
1 polymer ?
#
loop_
_entity_poly.entity_id
_entity_poly.type
_entity_poly.pdbx_seq_one_letter_code
_entity_poly.pdbx_strand_id
1 'polypeptide(L)'
;KKNRGRPPSSSKLQLDALGNCGVGFTPHVILVNAGEDIASKIMAFSKDGPRTVCVLSANGSICNVSLRQPAVSGGVVNYEGRFEIISLSGSYLFSENNGQVRSGGLSVSLAGSDG
;
A
#
# COMPACT_ATOMS: atom_id res chain seq x y z
N LYS A 1 54.54 -1.85 -18.95
CA LYS A 1 54.25 -1.54 -17.53
C LYS A 1 52.73 -1.61 -17.36
N LYS A 2 52.20 -2.68 -16.75
CA LYS A 2 50.75 -2.95 -16.67
C LYS A 2 50.21 -2.26 -15.42
N ASN A 3 49.48 -1.16 -15.60
CA ASN A 3 48.90 -0.41 -14.49
C ASN A 3 47.77 -1.25 -13.87
N ARG A 4 47.98 -1.71 -12.64
CA ARG A 4 46.98 -2.40 -11.81
C ARG A 4 46.01 -1.35 -11.26
N GLY A 5 44.93 -1.08 -12.00
CA GLY A 5 43.79 -0.32 -11.51
C GLY A 5 42.77 -1.20 -10.79
N ARG A 6 42.04 -0.60 -9.83
CA ARG A 6 40.95 -1.23 -9.08
C ARG A 6 39.87 -1.76 -10.04
N PRO A 7 39.33 -2.98 -9.84
CA PRO A 7 38.26 -3.48 -10.70
C PRO A 7 37.06 -2.53 -10.70
N PRO A 8 36.33 -2.41 -11.81
CA PRO A 8 35.13 -1.57 -11.88
C PRO A 8 34.14 -2.00 -10.79
N SER A 9 33.75 -1.07 -9.93
CA SER A 9 32.72 -1.28 -8.92
C SER A 9 31.41 -1.67 -9.60
N SER A 10 30.97 -2.92 -9.43
CA SER A 10 29.65 -3.38 -9.86
C SER A 10 28.58 -2.76 -8.97
N SER A 11 28.17 -1.53 -9.27
CA SER A 11 27.17 -0.79 -8.49
C SER A 11 25.73 -1.00 -8.98
N LYS A 12 25.39 -2.16 -9.56
CA LYS A 12 24.07 -2.36 -10.19
C LYS A 12 23.33 -3.67 -9.90
N LEU A 13 23.75 -4.45 -8.90
CA LEU A 13 23.06 -5.72 -8.56
C LEU A 13 22.09 -5.62 -7.38
N GLN A 14 21.52 -4.44 -7.13
CA GLN A 14 20.48 -4.28 -6.08
C GLN A 14 19.06 -4.18 -6.64
N LEU A 15 18.91 -4.06 -7.96
CA LEU A 15 17.61 -4.05 -8.64
C LEU A 15 17.11 -5.46 -9.01
N ASP A 16 18.01 -6.46 -9.07
CA ASP A 16 17.66 -7.84 -9.45
C ASP A 16 16.90 -8.61 -8.37
N ALA A 17 16.83 -8.09 -7.13
CA ALA A 17 16.03 -8.69 -6.06
C ALA A 17 14.51 -8.45 -6.23
N LEU A 18 14.09 -7.62 -7.20
CA LEU A 18 12.69 -7.23 -7.40
C LEU A 18 11.93 -8.10 -8.42
N GLY A 19 12.57 -9.15 -8.96
CA GLY A 19 11.90 -10.13 -9.82
C GLY A 19 11.59 -9.64 -11.24
N ASN A 20 11.42 -10.61 -12.14
CA ASN A 20 11.21 -10.40 -13.57
C ASN A 20 9.73 -10.06 -13.89
N CYS A 21 9.33 -8.81 -13.68
CA CYS A 21 8.10 -8.25 -14.25
C CYS A 21 8.47 -7.03 -15.10
N GLY A 22 8.15 -7.06 -16.40
CA GLY A 22 8.51 -6.07 -17.42
C GLY A 22 7.92 -4.65 -17.25
N VAL A 23 7.57 -4.25 -16.03
CA VAL A 23 7.20 -2.88 -15.63
C VAL A 23 7.67 -2.72 -14.18
N GLY A 24 8.65 -1.85 -13.96
CA GLY A 24 9.25 -1.64 -12.64
C GLY A 24 8.26 -1.08 -11.61
N PHE A 25 8.50 -1.36 -10.34
CA PHE A 25 7.75 -0.73 -9.24
C PHE A 25 8.10 0.76 -9.17
N THR A 26 7.11 1.64 -9.31
CA THR A 26 7.29 3.08 -9.08
C THR A 26 6.89 3.39 -7.65
N PRO A 27 7.81 3.79 -6.76
CA PRO A 27 7.46 4.17 -5.40
C PRO A 27 6.68 5.49 -5.41
N HIS A 28 5.65 5.57 -4.57
CA HIS A 28 4.82 6.75 -4.40
C HIS A 28 4.58 7.02 -2.91
N VAL A 29 4.44 8.29 -2.56
CA VAL A 29 3.99 8.73 -1.23
C VAL A 29 2.65 9.44 -1.41
N ILE A 30 1.62 8.95 -0.73
CA ILE A 30 0.28 9.53 -0.76
C ILE A 30 0.03 10.15 0.60
N LEU A 31 -0.11 11.47 0.64
CA LEU A 31 -0.53 12.17 1.85
C LEU A 31 -2.06 12.06 1.98
N VAL A 32 -2.51 11.60 3.14
CA VAL A 32 -3.93 11.58 3.52
C VAL A 32 -4.14 12.64 4.59
N ASN A 33 -4.99 13.62 4.31
CA ASN A 33 -5.26 14.72 5.23
C ASN A 33 -6.33 14.33 6.26
N ALA A 34 -6.40 15.09 7.35
CA ALA A 34 -7.46 14.92 8.34
C ALA A 34 -8.85 15.03 7.67
N GLY A 35 -9.73 14.07 7.96
CA GLY A 35 -11.07 13.98 7.37
C GLY A 35 -11.14 13.24 6.03
N GLU A 36 -10.01 12.85 5.43
CA GLU A 36 -10.00 12.01 4.22
C GLU A 36 -10.06 10.51 4.56
N ASP A 37 -10.80 9.74 3.74
CA ASP A 37 -10.82 8.29 3.82
C ASP A 37 -9.60 7.68 3.08
N ILE A 38 -8.82 6.87 3.80
CA ILE A 38 -7.57 6.27 3.29
C ILE A 38 -7.86 5.37 2.08
N ALA A 39 -8.86 4.49 2.17
CA ALA A 39 -9.16 3.54 1.09
C ALA A 39 -9.60 4.28 -0.18
N SER A 40 -10.45 5.29 -0.05
CA SER A 40 -10.89 6.14 -1.15
C SER A 40 -9.76 6.94 -1.78
N LYS A 41 -8.83 7.47 -0.98
CA LYS A 41 -7.64 8.18 -1.49
C LYS A 41 -6.74 7.27 -2.31
N ILE A 42 -6.46 6.06 -1.82
CA ILE A 42 -5.66 5.05 -2.54
C ILE A 42 -6.35 4.63 -3.84
N MET A 43 -7.67 4.42 -3.81
CA MET A 43 -8.44 4.09 -5.01
C MET A 43 -8.49 5.24 -6.01
N ALA A 44 -8.57 6.49 -5.56
CA ALA A 44 -8.50 7.64 -6.45
C ALA A 44 -7.12 7.69 -7.13
N PHE A 45 -6.04 7.49 -6.37
CA PHE A 45 -4.68 7.44 -6.89
C PHE A 45 -4.48 6.32 -7.93
N SER A 46 -5.10 5.16 -7.74
CA SER A 46 -5.00 4.05 -8.69
C SER A 46 -5.69 4.31 -10.03
N LYS A 47 -6.60 5.29 -10.11
CA LYS A 47 -7.33 5.62 -11.34
C LYS A 47 -6.53 6.51 -12.30
N ASP A 48 -5.58 7.29 -11.78
CA ASP A 48 -4.74 8.20 -12.58
C ASP A 48 -3.64 7.46 -13.38
N GLY A 49 -3.85 6.19 -13.73
CA GLY A 49 -3.01 5.39 -14.61
C GLY A 49 -3.33 3.89 -14.55
N PRO A 50 -2.72 3.05 -15.43
CA PRO A 50 -2.87 1.60 -15.40
C PRO A 50 -2.04 0.98 -14.25
N ARG A 51 -2.33 1.38 -13.02
CA ARG A 51 -1.49 1.08 -11.85
C ARG A 51 -2.23 0.18 -10.88
N THR A 52 -1.77 -1.07 -10.80
CA THR A 52 -1.93 -1.84 -9.57
C THR A 52 -1.17 -1.12 -8.47
N VAL A 53 -1.83 -0.89 -7.33
CA VAL A 53 -1.20 -0.27 -6.16
C VAL A 53 -0.99 -1.33 -5.10
N CYS A 54 0.21 -1.38 -4.51
CA CYS A 54 0.46 -2.12 -3.27
C CYS A 54 0.93 -1.14 -2.19
N VAL A 55 0.43 -1.35 -0.97
CA VAL A 55 0.83 -0.57 0.21
C VAL A 55 2.01 -1.27 0.86
N LEU A 56 3.18 -0.62 0.80
CA LEU A 56 4.40 -1.13 1.46
C LEU A 56 4.47 -0.74 2.94
N SER A 57 3.96 0.46 3.26
CA SER A 57 3.87 0.98 4.62
C SER A 57 2.88 2.14 4.67
N ALA A 58 2.35 2.43 5.85
CA ALA A 58 1.67 3.68 6.17
C ALA A 58 1.85 3.98 7.66
N ASN A 59 1.78 5.26 8.01
CA ASN A 59 1.84 5.74 9.39
C ASN A 59 0.87 6.91 9.59
N GLY A 60 0.54 7.20 10.84
CA GLY A 60 -0.35 8.28 11.23
C GLY A 60 -1.54 7.77 12.05
N SER A 61 -2.43 8.70 12.40
CA SER A 61 -3.59 8.41 13.24
C SER A 61 -4.92 8.55 12.49
N ILE A 62 -5.89 7.71 12.83
CA ILE A 62 -7.25 7.73 12.27
C ILE A 62 -8.30 7.82 13.39
N CYS A 63 -9.50 8.30 13.05
CA CYS A 63 -10.58 8.50 14.03
C CYS A 63 -11.83 7.63 13.81
N ASN A 64 -12.00 7.07 12.61
CA ASN A 64 -13.17 6.26 12.24
C ASN A 64 -12.72 5.10 11.35
N VAL A 65 -13.07 3.87 11.73
CA VAL A 65 -12.56 2.65 11.09
C VAL A 65 -13.70 1.68 10.83
N SER A 66 -13.90 1.32 9.56
CA SER A 66 -14.80 0.25 9.16
C SER A 66 -14.00 -1.01 8.83
N LEU A 67 -14.17 -2.07 9.63
CA LEU A 67 -13.48 -3.35 9.44
C LEU A 67 -14.46 -4.45 9.05
N ARG A 68 -14.11 -5.22 8.02
CA ARG A 68 -14.85 -6.42 7.66
C ARG A 68 -14.40 -7.59 8.53
N GLN A 69 -15.33 -8.19 9.28
CA GLN A 69 -15.07 -9.35 10.13
C GLN A 69 -15.32 -10.65 9.36
N PRO A 70 -14.28 -11.47 9.10
CA PRO A 70 -14.44 -12.73 8.35
C PRO A 70 -15.33 -13.76 9.08
N ALA A 71 -15.30 -13.76 10.41
CA ALA A 71 -15.97 -14.77 11.23
C ALA A 71 -17.50 -14.58 11.34
N VAL A 72 -18.01 -13.39 11.05
CA VAL A 72 -19.43 -13.05 11.23
C VAL A 72 -20.07 -12.81 9.88
N SER A 73 -20.27 -13.86 9.07
CA SER A 73 -21.01 -13.80 7.79
C SER A 73 -20.75 -12.55 6.92
N GLY A 74 -19.52 -12.03 6.89
CA GLY A 74 -19.15 -10.81 6.15
C GLY A 74 -19.62 -9.46 6.73
N GLY A 75 -19.95 -9.39 8.01
CA GLY A 75 -20.35 -8.15 8.70
C GLY A 75 -19.25 -7.09 8.73
N VAL A 76 -19.66 -5.83 8.70
CA VAL A 76 -18.79 -4.66 8.89
C VAL A 76 -19.00 -4.12 10.29
N VAL A 77 -17.92 -3.91 11.03
CA VAL A 77 -17.93 -3.27 12.34
C VAL A 77 -17.25 -1.90 12.23
N ASN A 78 -17.89 -0.91 12.83
CA ASN A 78 -17.37 0.45 12.87
C ASN A 78 -16.79 0.75 14.25
N TYR A 79 -15.61 1.35 14.27
CA TYR A 79 -14.92 1.82 15.47
C TYR A 79 -14.70 3.31 15.36
N GLU A 80 -15.11 4.05 16.38
CA GLU A 80 -14.88 5.49 16.51
C GLU A 80 -13.97 5.75 17.71
N GLY A 81 -12.98 6.61 17.52
CA GLY A 81 -11.94 6.89 18.51
C GLY A 81 -10.61 7.14 17.83
N ARG A 82 -9.64 7.72 18.54
CA ARG A 82 -8.32 8.00 17.98
C ARG A 82 -7.44 6.75 18.06
N PHE A 83 -7.01 6.25 16.91
CA PHE A 83 -6.14 5.09 16.80
C PHE A 83 -4.86 5.43 16.03
N GLU A 84 -3.73 4.90 16.48
CA GLU A 84 -2.48 4.95 15.71
C GLU A 84 -2.41 3.76 14.75
N ILE A 85 -2.01 4.01 13.50
CA ILE A 85 -1.74 2.96 12.52
C ILE A 85 -0.40 2.32 12.87
N ILE A 86 -0.44 1.07 13.35
CA ILE A 86 0.75 0.28 13.62
C ILE A 86 1.25 -0.38 12.33
N SER A 87 0.32 -0.92 11.54
CA SER A 87 0.62 -1.41 10.20
C SER A 87 -0.57 -1.28 9.28
N LEU A 88 -0.31 -0.98 8.01
CA LEU A 88 -1.27 -1.02 6.92
C LEU A 88 -0.61 -1.73 5.75
N SER A 89 -1.25 -2.77 5.24
CA SER A 89 -0.79 -3.52 4.08
C SER A 89 -1.95 -3.90 3.19
N GLY A 90 -1.63 -4.28 1.95
CA GLY A 90 -2.63 -4.74 0.99
C GLY A 90 -2.35 -4.22 -0.41
N SER A 91 -3.30 -4.50 -1.30
CA SER A 91 -3.22 -4.06 -2.69
C SER A 91 -4.60 -3.76 -3.23
N TYR A 92 -4.63 -2.89 -4.23
CA TYR A 92 -5.80 -2.60 -5.03
C TYR A 92 -5.46 -2.77 -6.50
N LEU A 93 -6.30 -3.54 -7.17
CA LEU A 93 -6.36 -3.64 -8.61
C LEU A 93 -7.65 -2.95 -9.07
N PHE A 94 -7.50 -1.91 -9.88
CA PHE A 94 -8.60 -1.34 -10.62
C PHE A 94 -8.57 -1.89 -12.05
N SER A 95 -9.62 -2.61 -12.47
CA SER A 95 -9.80 -3.09 -13.85
C SER A 95 -11.12 -2.58 -14.40
N GLU A 96 -11.08 -1.96 -15.58
CA GLU A 96 -12.24 -1.35 -16.23
C GLU A 96 -12.95 -2.30 -17.23
N ASN A 97 -12.47 -3.53 -17.41
CA ASN A 97 -12.97 -4.38 -18.49
C ASN A 97 -14.35 -5.00 -18.15
N ASN A 98 -15.41 -4.45 -18.74
CA ASN A 98 -16.79 -4.97 -18.82
C ASN A 98 -17.57 -5.11 -17.50
N GLY A 99 -17.15 -4.38 -16.47
CA GLY A 99 -17.74 -4.32 -15.14
C GLY A 99 -16.68 -3.82 -14.16
N GLN A 100 -17.07 -3.05 -13.14
CA GLN A 100 -16.11 -2.58 -12.14
C GLN A 100 -15.66 -3.76 -11.26
N VAL A 101 -14.65 -4.50 -11.71
CA VAL A 101 -14.03 -5.56 -10.91
C VAL A 101 -13.03 -4.90 -9.98
N ARG A 102 -13.49 -4.62 -8.76
CA ARG A 102 -12.63 -4.21 -7.64
C ARG A 102 -12.02 -5.47 -7.03
N SER A 103 -10.72 -5.66 -7.23
CA SER A 103 -10.00 -6.78 -6.62
C SER A 103 -8.94 -6.27 -5.66
N GLY A 104 -8.82 -6.92 -4.51
CA GLY A 104 -7.91 -6.53 -3.43
C GLY A 104 -8.61 -6.05 -2.17
N GLY A 105 -7.83 -5.48 -1.27
CA GLY A 105 -8.28 -5.03 0.04
C GLY A 105 -7.10 -4.62 0.91
N LEU A 106 -7.43 -3.93 2.00
CA LEU A 106 -6.46 -3.50 3.00
C LEU A 106 -6.64 -4.32 4.28
N SER A 107 -5.52 -4.61 4.92
CA SER A 107 -5.45 -5.14 6.27
C SER A 107 -4.69 -4.16 7.14
N VAL A 108 -5.15 -4.01 8.39
CA VAL A 108 -4.63 -2.97 9.29
C VAL A 108 -4.48 -3.53 10.70
N SER A 109 -3.47 -3.05 11.41
CA SER A 109 -3.34 -3.18 12.86
C SER A 109 -3.34 -1.78 13.48
N LEU A 110 -4.13 -1.61 14.52
CA LEU A 110 -4.41 -0.33 15.15
C LEU A 110 -4.17 -0.44 16.66
N ALA A 111 -3.63 0.62 17.26
CA ALA A 111 -3.48 0.75 18.70
C ALA A 111 -4.38 1.88 19.23
N GLY A 112 -5.06 1.60 20.35
CA GLY A 112 -5.85 2.58 21.08
C GLY A 112 -5.01 3.34 22.10
N SER A 113 -5.65 4.13 22.95
CA SER A 113 -4.97 4.80 24.08
C SER A 113 -4.44 3.82 25.13
N ASP A 114 -4.99 2.61 25.16
CA ASP A 114 -4.66 1.51 26.06
C ASP A 114 -3.63 0.53 25.49
N GLY A 115 -3.13 0.77 24.27
CA GLY A 115 -2.16 -0.07 23.57
C GLY A 115 -2.79 -0.96 22.53
#